data_AF-A0A196QI54-F1
#
_entry.id   AF-A0A196QI54-F1
#
_cell.length_a   1.000
_cell.length_b   1.000
_cell.length_c   1.000
_cell.angle_alpha   90.00
_cell.angle_beta   90.00
_cell.angle_gamma   90.00
#
_symmetry.space_group_name_H-M   'P 1'
#
loop_
_entity.id
_entity.type
_entity.pdbx_description
1 polymer ?
#
loop_
_entity_poly.entity_id
_entity_poly.type
_entity_poly.pdbx_seq_one_letter_code
_entity_poly.pdbx_strand_id
1 'polypeptide(L)'
;MAARTLDIDSAWELVLSAVNRSNVTLPLPGTDKEAVKLNGHGAWHLMQPATGEAKDLLSVFLPLCRPVPEDGNPKVIGQLGQSLDGRIATVTGRSRFINGDDGITHLHRIRAVSDAVIVGAGTASTDNPRLTVRRTSGRNPVRVVIDRHRRVPDSHHLFTDGEAPTLRLVAGHYDKSKNPSISSGVSEIHCLGDANAEEPVDPKFILQVLADLGLKKVFVEGGGVTVSSFLNAGLLDRLHVMVAPMIIGSGRPAFSLPEIDFLDDALRPRAQLVNLGSDMLFDLDFSRDTKLD
;
A
#
# COMPACT_ATOMS: atom_id res chain seq x y z
N MET A 1 9.91 6.22 -39.15
CA MET A 1 10.09 6.57 -37.73
C MET A 1 10.18 5.29 -36.94
N ALA A 2 11.27 5.07 -36.19
CA ALA A 2 11.38 3.88 -35.33
C ALA A 2 10.22 3.85 -34.34
N ALA A 3 9.63 2.67 -34.10
CA ALA A 3 8.64 2.50 -33.05
C ALA A 3 9.30 2.87 -31.71
N ARG A 4 8.83 3.92 -31.06
CA ARG A 4 9.31 4.31 -29.73
C ARG A 4 8.92 3.20 -28.77
N THR A 5 9.90 2.49 -28.24
CA THR A 5 9.69 1.53 -27.16
C THR A 5 9.23 2.29 -25.91
N LEU A 6 8.20 1.79 -25.27
CA LEU A 6 7.65 2.33 -24.03
C LEU A 6 8.63 2.06 -22.88
N ASP A 7 9.14 3.13 -22.29
CA ASP A 7 10.08 3.15 -21.17
C ASP A 7 9.33 3.22 -19.82
N ILE A 8 10.08 3.14 -18.72
CA ILE A 8 9.52 3.09 -17.36
C ILE A 8 8.74 4.36 -16.98
N ASP A 9 9.14 5.52 -17.48
CA ASP A 9 8.47 6.79 -17.19
C ASP A 9 7.13 6.87 -17.93
N SER A 10 7.11 6.50 -19.21
CA SER A 10 5.87 6.39 -20.00
C SER A 10 4.93 5.34 -19.42
N ALA A 11 5.47 4.22 -18.92
CA ALA A 11 4.70 3.19 -18.22
C ALA A 11 4.03 3.74 -16.96
N TRP A 12 4.75 4.56 -16.19
CA TRP A 12 4.20 5.18 -14.99
C TRP A 12 3.10 6.19 -15.29
N GLU A 13 3.25 7.02 -16.34
CA GLU A 13 2.18 7.92 -16.77
C GLU A 13 0.90 7.17 -17.21
N LEU A 14 1.07 6.00 -17.84
CA LEU A 14 -0.04 5.10 -18.18
C LEU A 14 -0.72 4.52 -16.94
N VAL A 15 0.06 4.11 -15.93
CA VAL A 15 -0.49 3.65 -14.64
C VAL A 15 -1.33 4.75 -13.99
N LEU A 16 -0.82 5.98 -13.91
CA LEU A 16 -1.57 7.11 -13.35
C LEU A 16 -2.86 7.37 -14.14
N SER A 17 -2.79 7.25 -15.47
CA SER A 17 -3.96 7.39 -16.35
C SER A 17 -4.97 6.24 -16.22
N ALA A 18 -4.53 5.08 -15.73
CA ALA A 18 -5.37 3.90 -15.50
C ALA A 18 -6.14 3.94 -14.17
N VAL A 19 -5.70 4.77 -13.21
CA VAL A 19 -6.30 4.85 -11.87
C VAL A 19 -7.81 5.08 -11.96
N ASN A 20 -8.59 4.16 -11.38
CA ASN A 20 -10.05 4.16 -11.38
C ASN A 20 -10.68 4.17 -12.78
N ARG A 21 -10.01 3.58 -13.78
CA ARG A 21 -10.58 3.36 -15.12
C ARG A 21 -10.71 1.88 -15.45
N SER A 22 -11.71 1.55 -16.26
CA SER A 22 -11.94 0.20 -16.80
C SER A 22 -12.60 0.31 -18.17
N ASN A 23 -12.51 -0.74 -18.99
CA ASN A 23 -13.06 -0.75 -20.36
C ASN A 23 -12.59 0.43 -21.22
N VAL A 24 -11.29 0.73 -21.17
CA VAL A 24 -10.68 1.88 -21.86
C VAL A 24 -9.38 1.48 -22.55
N THR A 25 -9.07 2.11 -23.68
CA THR A 25 -7.75 2.07 -24.29
C THR A 25 -7.01 3.38 -23.97
N LEU A 26 -5.88 3.27 -23.30
CA LEU A 26 -5.02 4.39 -22.97
C LEU A 26 -3.99 4.59 -24.10
N PRO A 27 -3.85 5.82 -24.63
CA PRO A 27 -2.84 6.10 -25.63
C PRO A 27 -1.46 6.25 -24.99
N LEU A 28 -0.41 6.04 -25.79
CA LEU A 28 0.97 6.32 -25.40
C LEU A 28 1.08 7.82 -25.05
N PRO A 29 1.69 8.18 -23.91
CA PRO A 29 1.73 9.56 -23.47
C PRO A 29 2.27 10.53 -24.54
N GLY A 30 1.55 11.64 -24.73
CA GLY A 30 1.87 12.65 -25.73
C GLY A 30 1.54 12.27 -27.19
N THR A 31 0.79 11.19 -27.43
CA THR A 31 0.38 10.75 -28.78
C THR A 31 -1.06 10.20 -28.79
N ASP A 32 -1.62 9.93 -29.97
CA ASP A 32 -2.90 9.23 -30.13
C ASP A 32 -2.76 7.72 -30.36
N LYS A 33 -1.54 7.18 -30.27
CA LYS A 33 -1.30 5.75 -30.53
C LYS A 33 -1.74 4.92 -29.33
N GLU A 34 -2.58 3.91 -29.54
CA GLU A 34 -3.03 3.00 -28.48
C GLU A 34 -1.85 2.28 -27.81
N ALA A 35 -1.78 2.30 -26.48
CA ALA A 35 -0.69 1.71 -25.70
C ALA A 35 -1.14 0.57 -24.79
N VAL A 36 -2.15 0.81 -23.96
CA VAL A 36 -2.63 -0.19 -22.99
C VAL A 36 -4.15 -0.26 -23.05
N LYS A 37 -4.67 -1.45 -23.31
CA LYS A 37 -6.11 -1.73 -23.24
C LYS A 37 -6.45 -2.34 -21.89
N LEU A 38 -7.42 -1.76 -21.19
CA LEU A 38 -7.94 -2.23 -19.89
C LEU A 38 -9.36 -2.77 -20.09
N ASN A 39 -9.64 -3.97 -19.60
CA ASN A 39 -11.00 -4.52 -19.60
C ASN A 39 -11.72 -4.31 -18.24
N GLY A 40 -13.00 -4.69 -18.16
CA GLY A 40 -13.81 -4.56 -16.96
C GLY A 40 -13.52 -5.57 -15.85
N HIS A 41 -12.75 -6.61 -16.16
CA HIS A 41 -12.45 -7.73 -15.24
C HIS A 41 -11.05 -7.65 -14.64
N GLY A 42 -10.26 -6.62 -14.97
CA GLY A 42 -8.90 -6.41 -14.46
C GLY A 42 -7.79 -6.96 -15.34
N ALA A 43 -8.12 -7.55 -16.50
CA ALA A 43 -7.11 -7.91 -17.49
C ALA A 43 -6.73 -6.69 -18.34
N TRP A 44 -5.47 -6.68 -18.75
CA TRP A 44 -4.89 -5.62 -19.57
C TRP A 44 -4.08 -6.21 -20.72
N HIS A 45 -3.91 -5.42 -21.79
CA HIS A 45 -3.12 -5.82 -22.94
C HIS A 45 -2.22 -4.67 -23.38
N LEU A 46 -0.93 -4.96 -23.57
CA LEU A 46 0.05 -4.03 -24.07
C LEU A 46 0.07 -4.07 -25.60
N MET A 47 -0.12 -2.91 -26.23
CA MET A 47 -0.24 -2.78 -27.69
C MET A 47 1.04 -2.23 -28.35
N GLN A 48 2.01 -1.78 -27.55
CA GLN A 48 3.29 -1.24 -28.01
C GLN A 48 4.46 -2.04 -27.44
N PRO A 49 5.60 -2.13 -28.16
CA PRO A 49 6.83 -2.66 -27.57
C PRO A 49 7.20 -1.86 -26.32
N ALA A 50 7.63 -2.55 -25.27
CA ALA A 50 8.06 -1.95 -24.01
C ALA A 50 9.34 -2.63 -23.49
N THR A 51 10.12 -1.90 -22.70
CA THR A 51 11.28 -2.48 -22.00
C THR A 51 10.85 -3.51 -20.95
N GLY A 52 11.79 -4.29 -20.42
CA GLY A 52 11.48 -5.27 -19.36
C GLY A 52 10.92 -4.59 -18.11
N GLU A 53 11.59 -3.51 -17.67
CA GLU A 53 11.22 -2.73 -16.49
C GLU A 53 9.84 -2.08 -16.63
N ALA A 54 9.52 -1.61 -17.84
CA ALA A 54 8.20 -1.05 -18.13
C ALA A 54 7.10 -2.12 -18.05
N LYS A 55 7.35 -3.33 -18.58
CA LYS A 55 6.40 -4.45 -18.48
C LYS A 55 6.19 -4.88 -17.03
N ASP A 56 7.27 -4.98 -16.27
CA ASP A 56 7.22 -5.33 -14.85
C ASP A 56 6.41 -4.29 -14.07
N LEU A 57 6.68 -3.00 -14.28
CA LEU A 57 5.91 -1.91 -13.66
C LEU A 57 4.42 -2.00 -14.01
N LEU A 58 4.07 -2.19 -15.28
CA LEU A 58 2.67 -2.31 -15.69
C LEU A 58 2.00 -3.54 -15.06
N SER A 59 2.71 -4.67 -14.99
CA SER A 59 2.19 -5.91 -14.41
C SER A 59 1.87 -5.78 -12.93
N VAL A 60 2.70 -5.05 -12.17
CA VAL A 60 2.52 -4.84 -10.74
C VAL A 60 1.42 -3.82 -10.46
N PHE A 61 1.39 -2.70 -11.19
CA PHE A 61 0.56 -1.56 -10.82
C PHE A 61 -0.81 -1.48 -11.51
N LEU A 62 -0.97 -1.98 -12.73
CA LEU A 62 -2.29 -1.94 -13.40
C LEU A 62 -3.37 -2.70 -12.62
N PRO A 63 -3.11 -3.87 -12.01
CA PRO A 63 -4.09 -4.54 -11.14
C PRO A 63 -4.57 -3.67 -9.98
N LEU A 64 -3.69 -2.81 -9.43
CA LEU A 64 -3.98 -1.92 -8.31
C LEU A 64 -4.83 -0.69 -8.72
N CYS A 65 -4.90 -0.39 -10.03
CA CYS A 65 -5.62 0.76 -10.56
C CYS A 65 -7.12 0.50 -10.75
N ARG A 66 -7.57 -0.74 -10.62
CA ARG A 66 -8.95 -1.13 -10.89
C ARG A 66 -9.95 -0.30 -10.05
N PRO A 67 -11.06 0.18 -10.65
CA PRO A 67 -12.13 0.80 -9.89
C PRO A 67 -12.70 -0.16 -8.83
N VAL A 68 -12.95 0.35 -7.63
CA VAL A 68 -13.68 -0.37 -6.59
C VAL A 68 -15.16 0.05 -6.67
N PRO A 69 -16.10 -0.89 -6.85
CA PRO A 69 -17.53 -0.59 -6.89
C PRO A 69 -18.03 0.12 -5.61
N GLU A 70 -19.19 0.77 -5.71
CA GLU A 70 -19.79 1.49 -4.57
C GLU A 70 -20.13 0.55 -3.40
N ASP A 71 -20.57 -0.67 -3.70
CA ASP A 71 -20.86 -1.75 -2.77
C ASP A 71 -19.68 -2.73 -2.58
N GLY A 72 -18.55 -2.48 -3.26
CA GLY A 72 -17.37 -3.34 -3.22
C GLY A 72 -16.56 -3.18 -1.93
N ASN A 73 -15.94 -4.29 -1.51
CA ASN A 73 -14.95 -4.26 -0.42
C ASN A 73 -13.74 -3.40 -0.78
N PRO A 74 -13.15 -2.68 0.20
CA PRO A 74 -11.89 -1.99 0.00
C PRO A 74 -10.81 -2.93 -0.55
N LYS A 75 -10.01 -2.41 -1.47
CA LYS A 75 -8.80 -3.06 -1.96
C LYS A 75 -7.62 -2.68 -1.09
N VAL A 76 -6.96 -3.68 -0.52
CA VAL A 76 -5.92 -3.47 0.48
C VAL A 76 -4.58 -4.01 -0.01
N ILE A 77 -3.58 -3.15 0.01
CA ILE A 77 -2.20 -3.48 -0.34
C ILE A 77 -1.37 -3.37 0.94
N GLY A 78 -0.64 -4.41 1.31
CA GLY A 78 0.39 -4.34 2.34
C GLY A 78 1.76 -4.15 1.72
N GLN A 79 2.68 -3.46 2.41
CA GLN A 79 4.09 -3.45 2.01
C GLN A 79 5.02 -3.54 3.21
N LEU A 80 6.05 -4.37 3.07
CA LEU A 80 7.17 -4.49 4.01
C LEU A 80 8.50 -4.47 3.26
N GLY A 81 9.48 -3.78 3.85
CA GLY A 81 10.86 -3.79 3.41
C GLY A 81 11.69 -4.57 4.43
N GLN A 82 12.35 -5.64 4.02
CA GLN A 82 13.10 -6.50 4.91
C GLN A 82 14.50 -6.80 4.39
N SER A 83 15.39 -7.16 5.30
CA SER A 83 16.65 -7.83 4.99
C SER A 83 16.41 -9.25 4.44
N LEU A 84 17.45 -9.85 3.86
CA LEU A 84 17.42 -11.22 3.33
C LEU A 84 17.05 -12.26 4.40
N ASP A 85 17.40 -12.02 5.66
CA ASP A 85 17.06 -12.84 6.82
C ASP A 85 15.73 -12.43 7.50
N GLY A 86 14.87 -11.68 6.80
CA GLY A 86 13.48 -11.44 7.18
C GLY A 86 13.27 -10.39 8.27
N ARG A 87 14.17 -9.41 8.40
CA ARG A 87 14.13 -8.38 9.46
C ARG A 87 13.81 -7.00 8.91
N ILE A 88 12.95 -6.25 9.62
CA ILE A 88 12.51 -4.88 9.25
C ILE A 88 13.20 -3.78 10.05
N ALA A 89 13.97 -4.16 11.08
CA ALA A 89 14.74 -3.24 11.91
C ALA A 89 15.76 -4.00 12.75
N THR A 90 16.75 -3.29 13.29
CA THR A 90 17.56 -3.79 14.42
C THR A 90 16.70 -3.98 15.68
N VAL A 91 17.25 -4.64 16.71
CA VAL A 91 16.58 -4.77 18.03
C VAL A 91 16.20 -3.41 18.64
N THR A 92 17.03 -2.39 18.40
CA THR A 92 16.80 -1.00 18.83
C THR A 92 15.79 -0.24 17.97
N GLY A 93 15.20 -0.89 16.96
CA GLY A 93 14.17 -0.30 16.11
C GLY A 93 14.71 0.61 15.00
N ARG A 94 15.99 0.50 14.64
CA ARG A 94 16.55 1.23 13.49
C ARG A 94 16.20 0.49 12.19
N SER A 95 15.40 1.15 11.35
CA SER A 95 14.82 0.61 10.11
C SER A 95 15.20 1.40 8.85
N ARG A 96 15.88 2.55 9.01
CA ARG A 96 16.27 3.41 7.87
C ARG A 96 17.31 2.70 7.00
N PHE A 97 17.18 2.88 5.69
CA PHE A 97 18.10 2.36 4.66
C PHE A 97 18.13 0.84 4.49
N ILE A 98 17.07 0.13 4.89
CA ILE A 98 16.91 -1.27 4.50
C ILE A 98 16.68 -1.34 2.99
N ASN A 99 15.66 -0.63 2.48
CA ASN A 99 15.44 -0.55 1.04
C ASN A 99 16.34 0.49 0.38
N GLY A 100 16.72 0.19 -0.86
CA GLY A 100 17.41 1.10 -1.74
C GLY A 100 16.48 2.13 -2.38
N ASP A 101 17.06 2.93 -3.28
CA ASP A 101 16.37 4.06 -3.88
C ASP A 101 15.19 3.64 -4.77
N ASP A 102 15.35 2.52 -5.47
CA ASP A 102 14.32 1.93 -6.33
C ASP A 102 13.13 1.42 -5.52
N GLY A 103 13.41 0.76 -4.38
CA GLY A 103 12.39 0.32 -3.44
C GLY A 103 11.61 1.49 -2.82
N ILE A 104 12.31 2.58 -2.49
CA ILE A 104 11.67 3.82 -2.03
C ILE A 104 10.80 4.41 -3.15
N THR A 105 11.28 4.45 -4.39
CA THR A 105 10.49 4.92 -5.54
C THR A 105 9.24 4.07 -5.76
N HIS A 106 9.36 2.74 -5.64
CA HIS A 106 8.23 1.80 -5.69
C HIS A 106 7.20 2.08 -4.60
N LEU A 107 7.64 2.31 -3.36
CA LEU A 107 6.76 2.69 -2.26
C LEU A 107 5.96 3.96 -2.55
N HIS A 108 6.63 4.98 -3.12
CA HIS A 108 5.97 6.22 -3.51
C HIS A 108 4.96 6.01 -4.66
N ARG A 109 5.19 5.07 -5.57
CA ARG A 109 4.21 4.68 -6.60
C ARG A 109 2.98 4.01 -5.99
N ILE A 110 3.13 3.14 -4.98
CA ILE A 110 1.97 2.55 -4.28
C ILE A 110 1.12 3.64 -3.62
N ARG A 111 1.75 4.60 -2.95
CA ARG A 111 1.04 5.77 -2.38
C ARG A 111 0.25 6.54 -3.43
N ALA A 112 0.82 6.76 -4.62
CA ALA A 112 0.20 7.54 -5.69
C ALA A 112 -1.07 6.91 -6.28
N VAL A 113 -1.19 5.58 -6.27
CA VAL A 113 -2.39 4.87 -6.78
C VAL A 113 -3.44 4.59 -5.71
N SER A 114 -3.14 4.92 -4.45
CA SER A 114 -3.99 4.66 -3.28
C SER A 114 -4.90 5.85 -2.94
N ASP A 115 -5.99 5.57 -2.23
CA ASP A 115 -6.84 6.58 -1.62
C ASP A 115 -6.30 6.97 -0.24
N ALA A 116 -5.83 5.99 0.54
CA ALA A 116 -5.30 6.17 1.86
C ALA A 116 -4.01 5.37 2.10
N VAL A 117 -3.15 5.87 2.98
CA VAL A 117 -1.99 5.15 3.51
C VAL A 117 -2.08 5.05 5.03
N ILE A 118 -2.09 3.83 5.56
CA ILE A 118 -2.16 3.51 6.98
C ILE A 118 -0.76 3.26 7.52
N VAL A 119 -0.47 3.82 8.69
CA VAL A 119 0.70 3.48 9.51
C VAL A 119 0.29 3.26 10.97
N GLY A 120 1.01 2.39 11.69
CA GLY A 120 0.84 2.24 13.14
C GLY A 120 1.55 3.34 13.93
N ALA A 121 1.03 3.71 15.11
CA ALA A 121 1.63 4.74 15.97
C ALA A 121 3.08 4.45 16.39
N GLY A 122 3.50 3.19 16.50
CA GLY A 122 4.89 2.83 16.79
C GLY A 122 5.86 3.35 15.71
N THR A 123 5.62 2.95 14.46
CA THR A 123 6.39 3.43 13.29
C THR A 123 6.29 4.94 13.17
N ALA A 124 5.08 5.50 13.24
CA ALA A 124 4.88 6.95 13.11
C ALA A 124 5.66 7.74 14.16
N SER A 125 5.60 7.33 15.43
CA SER A 125 6.31 7.98 16.53
C SER A 125 7.84 7.91 16.38
N THR A 126 8.38 6.77 15.93
CA THR A 126 9.83 6.58 15.80
C THR A 126 10.40 7.27 14.57
N ASP A 127 9.74 7.13 13.42
CA ASP A 127 10.32 7.53 12.14
C ASP A 127 9.96 8.96 11.71
N ASN A 128 8.91 9.54 12.29
CA ASN A 128 8.34 10.82 11.88
C ASN A 128 8.12 10.88 10.34
N PRO A 129 7.35 9.95 9.76
CA PRO A 129 7.19 9.85 8.31
C PRO A 129 6.32 10.99 7.78
N ARG A 130 6.48 11.33 6.50
CA ARG A 130 5.59 12.27 5.80
C ARG A 130 4.39 11.59 5.16
N LEU A 131 4.56 10.34 4.72
CA LEU A 131 3.56 9.53 4.00
C LEU A 131 2.99 10.19 2.72
N THR A 132 3.79 11.04 2.07
CA THR A 132 3.45 11.73 0.81
C THR A 132 4.14 11.09 -0.41
N VAL A 133 3.73 11.47 -1.61
CA VAL A 133 4.36 11.12 -2.89
C VAL A 133 5.41 12.18 -3.23
N ARG A 134 6.69 11.79 -3.33
CA ARG A 134 7.84 12.72 -3.51
C ARG A 134 8.92 12.23 -4.46
N ARG A 135 8.86 10.95 -4.86
CA ARG A 135 9.87 10.29 -5.72
C ARG A 135 9.31 9.93 -7.08
N THR A 136 8.07 10.29 -7.35
CA THR A 136 7.36 10.03 -8.59
C THR A 136 6.19 11.01 -8.73
N SER A 137 5.56 11.08 -9.91
CA SER A 137 4.33 11.85 -10.12
C SER A 137 3.10 11.13 -9.54
N GLY A 138 2.07 11.89 -9.17
CA GLY A 138 0.83 11.35 -8.62
C GLY A 138 0.32 12.15 -7.42
N ARG A 139 -0.90 11.86 -6.99
CA ARG A 139 -1.52 12.54 -5.85
C ARG A 139 -1.04 11.97 -4.52
N ASN A 140 -1.02 12.80 -3.47
CA ASN A 140 -0.85 12.29 -2.11
C ASN A 140 -2.10 11.50 -1.67
N PRO A 141 -1.95 10.32 -1.04
CA PRO A 141 -3.05 9.64 -0.39
C PRO A 141 -3.43 10.37 0.92
N VAL A 142 -4.63 10.11 1.43
CA VAL A 142 -5.00 10.48 2.80
C VAL A 142 -4.12 9.71 3.78
N ARG A 143 -3.51 10.40 4.73
CA ARG A 143 -2.62 9.80 5.73
C ARG A 143 -3.47 9.30 6.89
N VAL A 144 -3.28 8.05 7.30
CA VAL A 144 -4.06 7.45 8.38
C VAL A 144 -3.09 6.87 9.42
N VAL A 145 -3.25 7.30 10.68
CA VAL A 145 -2.41 6.85 11.79
C VAL A 145 -3.27 6.12 12.79
N ILE A 146 -2.97 4.84 13.05
CA ILE A 146 -3.61 4.07 14.12
C ILE A 146 -2.94 4.42 15.45
N ASP A 147 -3.57 5.30 16.23
CA ASP A 147 -2.99 5.91 17.43
C ASP A 147 -3.98 6.02 18.61
N ARG A 148 -4.43 4.86 19.12
CA ARG A 148 -5.44 4.74 20.20
C ARG A 148 -5.26 5.73 21.35
N HIS A 149 -4.02 5.95 21.80
CA HIS A 149 -3.69 6.74 22.99
C HIS A 149 -2.95 8.06 22.69
N ARG A 150 -3.01 8.55 21.45
CA ARG A 150 -2.33 9.80 21.06
C ARG A 150 -0.83 9.82 21.35
N ARG A 151 -0.14 8.70 21.07
CA ARG A 151 1.29 8.51 21.33
C ARG A 151 2.19 9.21 20.31
N VAL A 152 1.70 9.45 19.09
CA VAL A 152 2.48 10.15 18.08
C VAL A 152 2.55 11.64 18.44
N PRO A 153 3.74 12.24 18.56
CA PRO A 153 3.87 13.65 18.92
C PRO A 153 3.16 14.56 17.91
N ASP A 154 2.42 15.55 18.41
CA ASP A 154 1.71 16.52 17.55
C ASP A 154 2.68 17.41 16.73
N SER A 155 3.97 17.41 17.10
CA SER A 155 5.04 18.07 16.35
C SER A 155 5.50 17.31 15.09
N HIS A 156 5.03 16.07 14.88
CA HIS A 156 5.47 15.26 13.74
C HIS A 156 4.89 15.77 12.41
N HIS A 157 5.57 15.43 11.32
CA HIS A 157 5.24 15.91 9.97
C HIS A 157 3.81 15.56 9.55
N LEU A 158 3.32 14.38 9.96
CA LEU A 158 1.94 13.93 9.74
C LEU A 158 0.89 14.96 10.17
N PHE A 159 1.18 15.77 11.18
CA PHE A 159 0.22 16.71 11.77
C PHE A 159 0.53 18.18 11.48
N THR A 160 1.72 18.48 10.96
CA THR A 160 2.24 19.86 10.91
C THR A 160 2.55 20.35 9.50
N ASP A 161 2.82 19.47 8.53
CA ASP A 161 3.30 19.89 7.21
C ASP A 161 2.19 20.40 6.26
N GLY A 162 0.93 20.05 6.51
CA GLY A 162 -0.20 20.43 5.66
C GLY A 162 -0.20 19.85 4.24
N GLU A 163 0.64 18.86 3.95
CA GLU A 163 0.86 18.33 2.59
C GLU A 163 -0.24 17.38 2.10
N ALA A 164 -0.99 16.79 3.03
CA ALA A 164 -2.12 15.90 2.76
C ALA A 164 -3.10 15.83 3.94
N PRO A 165 -4.39 15.58 3.68
CA PRO A 165 -5.35 15.26 4.73
C PRO A 165 -4.85 14.14 5.63
N THR A 166 -5.09 14.26 6.93
CA THR A 166 -4.61 13.29 7.93
C THR A 166 -5.70 12.88 8.89
N LEU A 167 -5.91 11.58 9.02
CA LEU A 167 -6.81 10.96 9.96
C LEU A 167 -6.00 10.33 11.10
N ARG A 168 -6.21 10.81 12.32
CA ARG A 168 -5.69 10.15 13.53
C ARG A 168 -6.80 9.27 14.10
N LEU A 169 -6.66 7.96 13.97
CA LEU A 169 -7.61 7.03 14.56
C LEU A 169 -7.29 6.90 16.06
N VAL A 170 -8.28 7.16 16.91
CA VAL A 170 -8.12 7.22 18.38
C VAL A 170 -9.20 6.40 19.08
N ALA A 171 -9.04 6.18 20.38
CA ALA A 171 -10.05 5.53 21.22
C ALA A 171 -11.43 6.23 21.11
N GLY A 172 -12.49 5.43 21.11
CA GLY A 172 -13.89 5.82 21.04
C GLY A 172 -14.67 5.05 19.97
N HIS A 173 -15.94 5.39 19.82
CA HIS A 173 -16.88 4.71 18.93
C HIS A 173 -17.16 5.54 17.67
N TYR A 174 -17.12 4.87 16.52
CA TYR A 174 -17.40 5.49 15.24
C TYR A 174 -18.90 5.68 15.07
N ASP A 175 -19.30 6.88 14.69
CA ASP A 175 -20.69 7.24 14.43
C ASP A 175 -20.80 7.76 13.00
N LYS A 176 -21.26 6.89 12.10
CA LYS A 176 -21.46 7.20 10.68
C LYS A 176 -22.47 8.33 10.46
N SER A 177 -23.43 8.51 11.37
CA SER A 177 -24.49 9.53 11.22
C SER A 177 -23.95 10.96 11.30
N LYS A 178 -22.78 11.16 11.93
CA LYS A 178 -22.08 12.45 11.95
C LYS A 178 -21.50 12.84 10.59
N ASN A 179 -21.58 11.96 9.60
CA ASN A 179 -21.13 12.14 8.22
C ASN A 179 -19.76 12.86 8.12
N PRO A 180 -18.71 12.29 8.74
CA PRO A 180 -17.41 12.95 8.76
C PRO A 180 -16.91 13.13 7.33
N SER A 181 -16.74 14.37 6.89
CA SER A 181 -16.03 14.69 5.66
C SER A 181 -14.53 14.80 5.94
N ILE A 182 -13.70 14.30 5.03
CA ILE A 182 -12.25 14.47 5.14
C ILE A 182 -11.91 15.95 4.95
N SER A 183 -11.42 16.59 6.01
CA SER A 183 -10.92 17.96 5.96
C SER A 183 -9.53 18.02 5.34
N SER A 184 -9.09 19.19 4.88
CA SER A 184 -7.74 19.39 4.34
C SER A 184 -6.62 19.27 5.39
N GLY A 185 -6.96 19.24 6.68
CA GLY A 185 -6.01 19.20 7.79
C GLY A 185 -5.98 17.86 8.53
N VAL A 186 -5.77 17.93 9.84
CA VAL A 186 -5.80 16.79 10.74
C VAL A 186 -7.20 16.63 11.32
N SER A 187 -7.73 15.42 11.28
CA SER A 187 -9.02 15.07 11.89
C SER A 187 -8.86 13.83 12.76
N GLU A 188 -9.40 13.88 13.98
CA GLU A 188 -9.47 12.69 14.84
C GLU A 188 -10.72 11.88 14.51
N ILE A 189 -10.55 10.57 14.33
CA ILE A 189 -11.65 9.63 14.12
C ILE A 189 -11.66 8.65 15.28
N HIS A 190 -12.69 8.77 16.11
CA HIS A 190 -12.92 7.88 17.25
C HIS A 190 -13.46 6.55 16.73
N CYS A 191 -12.60 5.54 16.63
CA CYS A 191 -13.00 4.23 16.09
C CYS A 191 -12.19 3.06 16.67
N LEU A 192 -11.31 3.32 17.64
CA LEU A 192 -10.42 2.30 18.19
C LEU A 192 -10.93 1.68 19.50
N GLY A 193 -12.24 1.73 19.76
CA GLY A 193 -12.86 1.12 20.94
C GLY A 193 -12.48 1.83 22.24
N ASP A 194 -12.66 1.17 23.38
CA ASP A 194 -12.30 1.73 24.69
C ASP A 194 -10.79 2.07 24.75
N ALA A 195 -10.47 3.18 25.39
CA ALA A 195 -9.09 3.55 25.67
C ALA A 195 -8.38 2.51 26.55
N ASN A 196 -9.09 1.79 27.41
CA ASN A 196 -8.52 0.77 28.30
C ASN A 196 -8.57 -0.65 27.72
N ALA A 197 -9.06 -0.83 26.49
CA ALA A 197 -9.09 -2.14 25.85
C ALA A 197 -7.66 -2.64 25.58
N GLU A 198 -7.36 -3.84 26.05
CA GLU A 198 -6.07 -4.51 25.82
C GLU A 198 -5.96 -5.00 24.37
N GLU A 199 -7.07 -5.43 23.78
CA GLU A 199 -7.09 -5.96 22.42
C GLU A 199 -7.10 -4.85 21.37
N PRO A 200 -6.33 -5.00 20.27
CA PRO A 200 -6.42 -4.09 19.14
C PRO A 200 -7.79 -4.21 18.47
N VAL A 201 -8.26 -3.12 17.85
CA VAL A 201 -9.50 -3.17 17.05
C VAL A 201 -9.28 -4.02 15.80
N ASP A 202 -10.31 -4.78 15.44
CA ASP A 202 -10.36 -5.53 14.19
C ASP A 202 -10.04 -4.62 12.99
N PRO A 203 -8.98 -4.92 12.22
CA PRO A 203 -8.63 -4.13 11.04
C PRO A 203 -9.77 -4.04 10.01
N LYS A 204 -10.70 -5.01 9.96
CA LYS A 204 -11.89 -4.94 9.11
C LYS A 204 -12.78 -3.75 9.46
N PHE A 205 -12.91 -3.43 10.75
CA PHE A 205 -13.66 -2.26 11.19
C PHE A 205 -12.97 -0.96 10.76
N ILE A 206 -11.64 -0.90 10.83
CA ILE A 206 -10.87 0.25 10.32
C ILE A 206 -11.13 0.45 8.83
N LEU A 207 -11.12 -0.63 8.03
CA LEU A 207 -11.43 -0.56 6.60
C LEU A 207 -12.87 -0.10 6.34
N GLN A 208 -13.83 -0.51 7.16
CA GLN A 208 -15.21 -0.04 7.04
C GLN A 208 -15.32 1.47 7.30
N VAL A 209 -14.64 1.98 8.34
CA VAL A 209 -14.59 3.41 8.64
C VAL A 209 -13.98 4.20 7.48
N LEU A 210 -12.89 3.71 6.89
CA LEU A 210 -12.27 4.36 5.73
C LEU A 210 -13.16 4.30 4.49
N ALA A 211 -13.86 3.19 4.26
CA ALA A 211 -14.81 3.04 3.16
C ALA A 211 -16.00 4.01 3.30
N ASP A 212 -16.50 4.23 4.52
CA ASP A 212 -17.55 5.21 4.81
C ASP A 212 -17.08 6.66 4.53
N LEU A 213 -15.78 6.91 4.59
CA LEU A 213 -15.12 8.17 4.20
C LEU A 213 -14.78 8.23 2.69
N GLY A 214 -15.16 7.22 1.90
CA GLY A 214 -14.88 7.14 0.46
C GLY A 214 -13.46 6.65 0.12
N LEU A 215 -12.69 6.17 1.10
CA LEU A 215 -11.32 5.68 0.91
C LEU A 215 -11.35 4.16 0.76
N LYS A 216 -11.23 3.67 -0.48
CA LYS A 216 -11.44 2.25 -0.80
C LYS A 216 -10.21 1.54 -1.33
N LYS A 217 -9.17 2.24 -1.75
CA LYS A 217 -7.86 1.67 -2.04
C LYS A 217 -6.91 2.05 -0.93
N VAL A 218 -6.68 1.10 -0.02
CA VAL A 218 -5.96 1.32 1.22
C VAL A 218 -4.60 0.67 1.12
N PHE A 219 -3.57 1.48 1.35
CA PHE A 219 -2.20 1.01 1.45
C PHE A 219 -1.78 0.92 2.92
N VAL A 220 -1.44 -0.28 3.40
CA VAL A 220 -0.91 -0.51 4.75
C VAL A 220 0.61 -0.51 4.67
N GLU A 221 1.20 0.61 5.10
CA GLU A 221 2.63 0.85 5.04
C GLU A 221 3.28 0.63 6.42
N GLY A 222 4.43 -0.04 6.42
CA GLY A 222 5.46 0.16 7.45
C GLY A 222 5.04 -0.11 8.90
N GLY A 223 5.44 -1.28 9.39
CA GLY A 223 5.33 -1.71 10.77
C GLY A 223 4.92 -3.17 10.78
N GLY A 224 5.83 -4.06 11.17
CA GLY A 224 5.59 -5.51 11.11
C GLY A 224 4.28 -5.91 11.78
N VAL A 225 3.94 -5.28 12.91
CA VAL A 225 2.68 -5.51 13.64
C VAL A 225 1.46 -5.10 12.82
N THR A 226 1.43 -3.89 12.23
CA THR A 226 0.26 -3.41 11.48
C THR A 226 0.02 -4.26 10.24
N VAL A 227 1.05 -4.49 9.42
CA VAL A 227 0.90 -5.31 8.22
C VAL A 227 0.52 -6.75 8.58
N SER A 228 1.14 -7.33 9.61
CA SER A 228 0.79 -8.68 10.07
C SER A 228 -0.63 -8.79 10.58
N SER A 229 -1.16 -7.75 11.24
CA SER A 229 -2.55 -7.72 11.71
C SER A 229 -3.54 -7.79 10.54
N PHE A 230 -3.33 -7.02 9.48
CA PHE A 230 -4.16 -7.08 8.27
C PHE A 230 -3.99 -8.41 7.51
N LEU A 231 -2.77 -8.94 7.46
CA LEU A 231 -2.50 -10.24 6.83
C LEU A 231 -3.19 -11.39 7.58
N ASN A 232 -3.06 -11.42 8.91
CA ASN A 232 -3.68 -12.41 9.78
C ASN A 232 -5.21 -12.36 9.71
N ALA A 233 -5.78 -11.17 9.57
CA ALA A 233 -7.22 -10.98 9.38
C ALA A 233 -7.70 -11.39 7.97
N GLY A 234 -6.80 -11.79 7.05
CA GLY A 234 -7.14 -12.17 5.68
C GLY A 234 -7.67 -11.00 4.84
N LEU A 235 -7.22 -9.78 5.14
CA LEU A 235 -7.73 -8.54 4.55
C LEU A 235 -6.83 -7.95 3.46
N LEU A 236 -5.61 -8.46 3.28
CA LEU A 236 -4.75 -8.02 2.18
C LEU A 236 -5.20 -8.67 0.87
N ASP A 237 -5.44 -7.88 -0.18
CA ASP A 237 -5.57 -8.37 -1.55
C ASP A 237 -4.19 -8.57 -2.18
N ARG A 238 -3.25 -7.65 -1.89
CA ARG A 238 -1.86 -7.71 -2.33
C ARG A 238 -0.89 -7.46 -1.20
N LEU A 239 0.26 -8.13 -1.25
CA LEU A 239 1.37 -7.90 -0.34
C LEU A 239 2.67 -7.76 -1.13
N HIS A 240 3.29 -6.60 -1.04
CA HIS A 240 4.60 -6.32 -1.62
C HIS A 240 5.69 -6.50 -0.56
N VAL A 241 6.53 -7.50 -0.71
CA VAL A 241 7.69 -7.70 0.16
C VAL A 241 8.95 -7.35 -0.62
N MET A 242 9.61 -6.26 -0.23
CA MET A 242 10.89 -5.85 -0.80
C MET A 242 12.02 -6.43 0.05
N VAL A 243 12.89 -7.21 -0.57
CA VAL A 243 14.01 -7.89 0.07
C VAL A 243 15.31 -7.25 -0.37
N ALA A 244 16.00 -6.61 0.58
CA ALA A 244 17.31 -6.03 0.38
C ALA A 244 18.42 -7.10 0.53
N PRO A 245 19.53 -7.00 -0.20
CA PRO A 245 20.70 -7.89 -0.07
C PRO A 245 21.52 -7.59 1.19
N MET A 246 20.86 -7.58 2.34
CA MET A 246 21.40 -7.27 3.67
C MET A 246 21.04 -8.39 4.65
N ILE A 247 21.90 -8.66 5.64
CA ILE A 247 21.61 -9.56 6.75
C ILE A 247 21.72 -8.76 8.05
N ILE A 248 20.65 -8.73 8.85
CA ILE A 248 20.59 -7.95 10.10
C ILE A 248 20.91 -8.80 11.33
N GLY A 249 20.57 -10.10 11.30
CA GLY A 249 20.68 -11.03 12.41
C GLY A 249 19.41 -11.05 13.27
N SER A 250 19.55 -10.82 14.57
CA SER A 250 18.45 -10.91 15.56
C SER A 250 17.51 -9.69 15.55
N GLY A 251 17.31 -9.08 14.39
CA GLY A 251 16.44 -7.92 14.22
C GLY A 251 14.96 -8.23 14.48
N ARG A 252 14.13 -7.18 14.40
CA ARG A 252 12.67 -7.34 14.49
C ARG A 252 12.17 -8.07 13.24
N PRO A 253 11.39 -9.16 13.38
CA PRO A 253 10.88 -9.92 12.24
C PRO A 253 9.91 -9.07 11.40
N ALA A 254 9.86 -9.33 10.10
CA ALA A 254 8.93 -8.67 9.20
C ALA A 254 7.48 -9.04 9.47
N PHE A 255 7.25 -10.31 9.81
CA PHE A 255 5.94 -10.87 10.11
C PHE A 255 5.84 -11.33 11.56
N SER A 256 4.68 -11.12 12.16
CA SER A 256 4.30 -11.64 13.47
C SER A 256 2.91 -12.25 13.31
N LEU A 257 2.89 -13.53 12.94
CA LEU A 257 1.69 -14.32 12.68
C LEU A 257 1.55 -15.40 13.76
N PRO A 258 0.35 -15.96 13.95
CA PRO A 258 0.16 -17.13 14.82
C PRO A 258 1.06 -18.30 14.42
N GLU A 259 1.40 -19.13 15.40
CA GLU A 259 2.12 -20.38 15.16
C GLU A 259 1.25 -21.34 14.34
N ILE A 260 1.91 -22.14 13.50
CA ILE A 260 1.29 -23.23 12.74
C ILE A 260 2.04 -24.53 13.03
N ASP A 261 1.31 -25.63 13.10
CA ASP A 261 1.89 -26.94 13.38
C ASP A 261 2.43 -27.62 12.09
N PHE A 262 1.80 -27.35 10.94
CA PHE A 262 2.10 -28.01 9.67
C PHE A 262 2.38 -27.03 8.53
N LEU A 263 3.24 -27.44 7.58
CA LEU A 263 3.57 -26.64 6.39
C LEU A 263 2.40 -26.47 5.40
N ASP A 264 1.35 -27.26 5.55
CA ASP A 264 0.12 -27.17 4.77
C ASP A 264 -0.75 -26.00 5.23
N ASP A 265 -0.58 -25.55 6.48
CA ASP A 265 -1.27 -24.37 7.02
C ASP A 265 -0.59 -23.05 6.60
N ALA A 266 0.58 -23.13 5.94
CA ALA A 266 1.31 -21.96 5.49
C ALA A 266 0.57 -21.25 4.33
N LEU A 267 0.56 -19.91 4.37
CA LEU A 267 0.03 -19.11 3.28
C LEU A 267 0.86 -19.27 1.99
N ARG A 268 0.21 -19.65 0.88
CA ARG A 268 0.84 -19.86 -0.43
C ARG A 268 0.15 -19.01 -1.52
N PRO A 269 0.25 -17.68 -1.47
CA PRO A 269 -0.32 -16.80 -2.49
C PRO A 269 0.38 -17.01 -3.85
N ARG A 270 -0.25 -16.59 -4.95
CA ARG A 270 0.46 -16.49 -6.23
C ARG A 270 1.55 -15.43 -6.10
N ALA A 271 2.70 -15.63 -6.73
CA ALA A 271 3.83 -14.72 -6.59
C ALA A 271 4.43 -14.34 -7.94
N GLN A 272 4.75 -13.06 -8.10
CA GLN A 272 5.64 -12.55 -9.14
C GLN A 272 6.88 -11.96 -8.48
N LEU A 273 8.06 -12.24 -9.05
CA LEU A 273 9.33 -11.70 -8.59
C LEU A 273 9.80 -10.64 -9.58
N VAL A 274 10.06 -9.44 -9.08
CA VAL A 274 10.52 -8.30 -9.88
C VAL A 274 11.84 -7.80 -9.33
N ASN A 275 12.85 -7.67 -10.19
CA ASN A 275 14.10 -7.04 -9.82
C ASN A 275 13.92 -5.52 -9.88
N LEU A 276 13.98 -4.84 -8.74
CA LEU A 276 13.90 -3.39 -8.69
C LEU A 276 15.27 -2.71 -8.88
N GLY A 277 16.35 -3.48 -9.01
CA GLY A 277 17.72 -2.97 -9.03
C GLY A 277 18.40 -3.23 -7.70
N SER A 278 18.16 -2.35 -6.72
CA SER A 278 18.74 -2.47 -5.37
C SER A 278 18.03 -3.47 -4.45
N ASP A 279 16.78 -3.82 -4.76
CA ASP A 279 15.94 -4.74 -3.99
C ASP A 279 15.29 -5.78 -4.92
N MET A 280 14.94 -6.95 -4.38
CA MET A 280 14.01 -7.88 -5.03
C MET A 280 12.60 -7.69 -4.46
N LEU A 281 11.62 -7.45 -5.33
CA LEU A 281 10.21 -7.39 -4.97
C LEU A 281 9.57 -8.78 -5.14
N PHE A 282 8.91 -9.24 -4.10
CA PHE A 282 7.91 -10.30 -4.15
C PHE A 282 6.53 -9.63 -4.14
N ASP A 283 5.84 -9.65 -5.29
CA ASP A 283 4.44 -9.27 -5.40
C ASP A 283 3.58 -10.51 -5.16
N LEU A 284 2.85 -10.52 -4.05
CA LEU A 284 2.07 -11.66 -3.59
C LEU A 284 0.56 -11.38 -3.75
N ASP A 285 -0.13 -12.27 -4.47
CA ASP A 285 -1.56 -12.22 -4.70
C ASP A 285 -2.36 -13.03 -3.70
N PHE A 286 -3.15 -12.31 -2.90
CA PHE A 286 -4.13 -12.87 -2.00
C PHE A 286 -5.56 -12.62 -2.48
N SER A 287 -5.73 -11.93 -3.62
CA SER A 287 -7.04 -11.77 -4.20
C SER A 287 -7.60 -13.16 -4.50
N ARG A 288 -8.79 -13.40 -3.96
CA ARG A 288 -9.54 -14.62 -4.19
C ARG A 288 -9.96 -14.57 -5.65
N ASP A 289 -9.18 -15.16 -6.54
CA ASP A 289 -9.73 -15.58 -7.81
C ASP A 289 -10.91 -16.49 -7.46
N THR A 290 -12.13 -16.03 -7.76
CA THR A 290 -13.21 -16.92 -8.17
C THR A 290 -12.56 -17.93 -9.09
N LYS A 291 -12.58 -19.21 -8.68
CA LYS A 291 -12.04 -20.34 -9.42
C LYS A 291 -12.05 -20.06 -10.92
N LEU A 292 -10.86 -20.02 -11.52
CA LEU A 292 -10.73 -20.34 -12.92
C LEU A 292 -11.00 -21.85 -12.99
N ASP A 293 -12.28 -22.20 -13.12
CA ASP A 293 -12.71 -23.51 -13.63
C ASP A 293 -12.54 -23.50 -15.16
#